data_AF-A0A6A2ZBI9-F1
#
_entry.id   AF-A0A6A2ZBI9-F1
#
_cell.length_a   1.000
_cell.length_b   1.000
_cell.length_c   1.000
_cell.angle_alpha   90.00
_cell.angle_beta   90.00
_cell.angle_gamma   90.00
#
_symmetry.space_group_name_H-M   'P 1'
#
loop_
_entity.id
_entity.type
_entity.pdbx_description
1 polymer ?
#
loop_
_entity_poly.entity_id
_entity_poly.type
_entity_poly.pdbx_seq_one_letter_code
_entity_poly.pdbx_strand_id
1 'polypeptide(L)'
;MEAAAAVKRRREVESQVIEKVGEVIREIKRAKHVEQVICALHSLAVLLFPIDSFLLSGSIDERYKEQIVSAKVHVANERDDWWRAFYQGAAFPTLARVLLLDVASNWLTCFPFSAKKHIYDVFFVNGLSTEVVQVLVPFLQQSSSYNLDVDAIQSNVERLLLICLLDNGGVLKMAIDLAVFPELEDNTNDRLKSAVSRVAQIVTSIPDKARLRAPPLLSSHLFFKQITVQLLTGMVERLAITSKSDVDVNISFLGEIFSRIARRGSSDVLLSEVTPQILRHVRSCLSSNTDVVETDAFESNPESQLWLKIMEAITDPYTVERVAEQLLRQLATEHASDIEAYWVLWILFHHLLQVQSTVRSMFVDKFLLWKVFPVCCLRWILQFAVLEYSPINNLQTKGHKTTNGLLHTVERLAAVWSKRDFVQSAPLEQQAYITAALGLCLEKMSKEELDTTKDVMHSILQGVSCNFLKLLLLNCPGF
;
A
#
# COMPACT_ATOMS: atom_id res chain seq x y z
N MET A 1 23.15 -1.96 35.14
CA MET A 1 24.58 -1.74 34.82
C MET A 1 24.89 -2.09 33.36
N GLU A 2 24.37 -3.21 32.85
CA GLU A 2 24.56 -3.70 31.48
C GLU A 2 23.96 -2.79 30.39
N ALA A 3 22.75 -2.26 30.61
CA ALA A 3 22.12 -1.30 29.69
C ALA A 3 22.91 0.02 29.54
N ALA A 4 23.52 0.51 30.62
CA ALA A 4 24.35 1.72 30.59
C ALA A 4 25.67 1.51 29.82
N ALA A 5 26.26 0.32 29.93
CA ALA A 5 27.44 -0.07 29.15
C ALA A 5 27.11 -0.23 27.65
N ALA A 6 25.95 -0.80 27.31
CA ALA A 6 25.49 -0.93 25.94
C ALA A 6 25.24 0.43 25.27
N VAL A 7 24.60 1.37 25.97
CA VAL A 7 24.39 2.75 25.47
C VAL A 7 25.72 3.49 25.27
N LYS A 8 26.69 3.31 26.18
CA LYS A 8 28.02 3.91 26.05
C LYS A 8 28.76 3.37 24.82
N ARG A 9 28.77 2.05 24.63
CA ARG A 9 29.38 1.40 23.44
C ARG A 9 28.73 1.89 22.15
N ARG A 10 27.41 2.03 22.09
CA ARG A 10 26.69 2.56 20.92
C ARG A 10 27.16 3.98 20.55
N ARG A 11 27.28 4.87 21.54
CA ARG A 11 27.76 6.26 21.32
C ARG A 11 29.20 6.31 20.85
N GLU A 12 30.06 5.42 21.35
CA GLU A 12 31.45 5.31 20.92
C GLU A 12 31.54 4.89 19.45
N VAL A 13 30.77 3.88 19.03
CA VAL A 13 30.70 3.44 17.63
C VAL A 13 30.14 4.55 16.73
N GLU A 14 29.06 5.22 17.13
CA GLU A 14 28.51 6.37 16.38
C GLU A 14 29.54 7.49 16.18
N SER A 15 30.35 7.79 17.21
CA SER A 15 31.41 8.81 17.11
C SER A 15 32.50 8.40 16.12
N GLN A 16 32.95 7.13 16.16
CA GLN A 16 33.95 6.60 15.23
C GLN A 16 33.45 6.60 13.78
N VAL A 17 32.19 6.24 13.56
CA VAL A 17 31.56 6.26 12.23
C VAL A 17 31.52 7.69 11.69
N ILE A 18 31.12 8.67 12.50
CA ILE A 18 31.07 10.09 12.09
C ILE A 18 32.47 10.60 11.74
N GLU A 19 33.48 10.27 12.56
CA GLU A 19 34.87 10.64 12.29
C GLU A 19 35.35 10.05 10.96
N LYS A 20 35.09 8.75 10.72
CA LYS A 20 35.47 8.09 9.48
C LYS A 20 34.77 8.69 8.25
N VAL A 21 33.48 9.02 8.36
CA VAL A 21 32.75 9.74 7.31
C VAL A 21 33.36 11.11 7.05
N GLY A 22 33.73 11.85 8.11
CA GLY A 22 34.40 13.14 8.00
C GLY A 22 35.75 13.06 7.28
N GLU A 23 36.54 12.02 7.57
CA GLU A 23 37.79 11.71 6.86
C GLU A 23 37.53 11.49 5.36
N VAL A 24 36.60 10.62 5.01
CA VAL A 24 36.26 10.30 3.62
C VAL A 24 35.77 11.54 2.86
N ILE A 25 34.91 12.36 3.45
CA ILE A 25 34.43 13.61 2.83
C ILE A 25 35.60 14.56 2.55
N ARG A 26 36.56 14.67 3.48
CA ARG A 26 37.74 15.52 3.30
C ARG A 26 38.63 15.02 2.17
N GLU A 27 38.81 13.71 2.03
CA GLU A 27 39.58 13.12 0.93
C GLU A 27 38.87 13.29 -0.42
N ILE A 28 37.55 13.13 -0.49
CA ILE A 28 36.77 13.42 -1.70
C ILE A 28 36.95 14.88 -2.14
N LYS A 29 36.91 15.82 -1.19
CA LYS A 29 37.10 17.25 -1.49
C LYS A 29 38.51 17.63 -1.94
N ARG A 30 39.51 16.82 -1.58
CA ARG A 30 40.92 17.03 -1.96
C ARG A 30 41.31 16.26 -3.24
N ALA A 31 40.46 15.35 -3.68
CA ALA A 31 40.71 14.50 -4.83
C ALA A 31 40.90 15.33 -6.10
N LYS A 32 41.90 14.94 -6.89
CA LYS A 32 42.18 15.47 -8.23
C LYS A 32 41.86 14.45 -9.33
N HIS A 33 41.78 13.17 -8.96
CA HIS A 33 41.54 12.05 -9.86
C HIS A 33 40.38 11.19 -9.35
N VAL A 34 39.63 10.58 -10.27
CA VAL A 34 38.44 9.78 -9.94
C VAL A 34 38.79 8.57 -9.07
N GLU A 35 39.98 7.99 -9.27
CA GLU A 35 40.50 6.85 -8.52
C GLU A 35 40.66 7.19 -7.03
N GLN A 36 41.02 8.43 -6.70
CA GLN A 36 41.13 8.88 -5.30
C GLN A 36 39.76 8.93 -4.63
N VAL A 37 38.73 9.38 -5.36
CA VAL A 37 37.34 9.38 -4.87
C VAL A 37 36.87 7.93 -4.66
N ILE A 38 37.18 7.03 -5.60
CA ILE A 38 36.83 5.61 -5.49
C ILE A 38 37.53 4.98 -4.28
N CYS A 39 38.83 5.20 -4.06
CA CYS A 39 39.55 4.71 -2.89
C CYS A 39 39.00 5.26 -1.58
N ALA A 40 38.67 6.55 -1.53
CA ALA A 40 38.08 7.17 -0.34
C ALA A 40 36.74 6.51 0.03
N LEU A 41 35.85 6.33 -0.96
CA LEU A 41 34.57 5.66 -0.76
C LEU A 41 34.73 4.18 -0.40
N HIS A 42 35.65 3.48 -1.06
CA HIS A 42 35.96 2.08 -0.77
C HIS A 42 36.42 1.89 0.67
N SER A 43 37.27 2.78 1.20
CA SER A 43 37.76 2.72 2.57
C SER A 43 36.67 2.76 3.64
N LEU A 44 35.50 3.32 3.33
CA LEU A 44 34.31 3.29 4.19
C LEU A 44 33.39 2.12 3.84
N ALA A 45 33.20 1.84 2.54
CA ALA A 45 32.28 0.81 2.08
C ALA A 45 32.66 -0.57 2.61
N VAL A 46 33.96 -0.90 2.66
CA VAL A 46 34.47 -2.19 3.20
C VAL A 46 34.21 -2.36 4.70
N LEU A 47 34.08 -1.26 5.44
CA LEU A 47 33.76 -1.28 6.87
C LEU A 47 32.27 -1.55 7.12
N LEU A 48 31.40 -1.26 6.14
CA LEU A 48 29.95 -1.34 6.25
C LEU A 48 29.35 -2.55 5.52
N PHE A 49 30.01 -3.02 4.45
CA PHE A 49 29.46 -4.03 3.55
C PHE A 49 30.48 -5.15 3.27
N PRO A 50 30.01 -6.38 3.00
CA PRO A 50 30.87 -7.47 2.53
C PRO A 50 31.27 -7.27 1.06
N ILE A 51 32.19 -6.33 0.79
CA ILE A 51 32.65 -6.03 -0.56
C ILE A 51 33.86 -6.89 -0.91
N ASP A 52 33.79 -7.54 -2.07
CA ASP A 52 34.94 -8.16 -2.69
C ASP A 52 35.77 -7.12 -3.45
N SER A 53 36.87 -6.69 -2.82
CA SER A 53 37.83 -5.73 -3.38
C SER A 53 38.41 -6.16 -4.74
N PHE A 54 38.43 -7.46 -5.05
CA PHE A 54 38.96 -7.96 -6.33
C PHE A 54 38.08 -7.56 -7.52
N LEU A 55 36.76 -7.36 -7.30
CA LEU A 55 35.82 -6.91 -8.33
C LEU A 55 36.14 -5.50 -8.86
N LEU A 56 36.95 -4.74 -8.14
CA LEU A 56 37.37 -3.39 -8.50
C LEU A 56 38.78 -3.34 -9.08
N SER A 57 39.60 -4.35 -8.80
CA SER A 57 41.02 -4.41 -9.16
C SER A 57 41.27 -4.37 -10.67
N GLY A 58 40.33 -4.85 -11.49
CA GLY A 58 40.44 -4.78 -12.95
C GLY A 58 40.09 -3.42 -13.56
N SER A 59 39.56 -2.48 -12.78
CA SER A 59 39.01 -1.20 -13.27
C SER A 59 39.74 0.04 -12.76
N ILE A 60 40.83 -0.15 -12.01
CA ILE A 60 41.57 0.92 -11.32
C ILE A 60 43.07 0.75 -11.59
N ASP A 61 43.78 1.86 -11.75
CA ASP A 61 45.24 1.89 -11.97
C ASP A 61 45.99 1.13 -10.85
N GLU A 62 47.02 0.38 -11.23
CA GLU A 62 47.90 -0.42 -10.37
C GLU A 62 48.35 0.33 -9.11
N ARG A 63 48.61 1.64 -9.23
CA ARG A 63 49.06 2.50 -8.11
C ARG A 63 48.07 2.60 -6.95
N TYR A 64 46.79 2.36 -7.21
CA TYR A 64 45.72 2.44 -6.21
C TYR A 64 45.21 1.05 -5.79
N LYS A 65 45.58 -0.02 -6.49
CA LYS A 65 45.15 -1.39 -6.17
C LYS A 65 45.63 -1.85 -4.80
N GLU A 66 46.87 -1.53 -4.43
CA GLU A 66 47.41 -1.89 -3.12
C GLU A 66 46.59 -1.27 -1.98
N GLN A 67 46.08 -0.04 -2.14
CA GLN A 67 45.24 0.62 -1.13
C GLN A 67 43.86 -0.04 -0.97
N ILE A 68 43.29 -0.54 -2.07
CA ILE A 68 41.98 -1.21 -2.09
C ILE A 68 42.09 -2.63 -1.52
N VAL A 69 43.17 -3.34 -1.82
CA VAL A 69 43.38 -4.71 -1.33
C VAL A 69 43.83 -4.72 0.14
N SER A 70 44.58 -3.71 0.58
CA SER A 70 45.07 -3.61 1.98
C SER A 70 44.07 -3.00 2.97
N ALA A 71 42.89 -2.57 2.50
CA ALA A 71 41.90 -1.90 3.34
C ALA A 71 41.44 -2.79 4.51
N LYS A 72 41.37 -2.20 5.71
CA LYS A 72 40.91 -2.90 6.93
C LYS A 72 39.45 -3.33 6.76
N VAL A 73 39.19 -4.63 6.96
CA VAL A 73 37.84 -5.21 6.93
C VAL A 73 37.39 -5.54 8.35
N HIS A 74 36.21 -5.08 8.75
CA HIS A 74 35.62 -5.49 10.03
C HIS A 74 35.07 -6.92 9.98
N VAL A 75 35.11 -7.60 11.13
CA VAL A 75 34.43 -8.88 11.35
C VAL A 75 32.91 -8.64 11.36
N ALA A 76 32.10 -9.63 10.98
CA ALA A 76 30.65 -9.48 10.74
C ALA A 76 29.90 -8.73 11.87
N ASN A 77 30.13 -9.09 13.13
CA ASN A 77 29.43 -8.44 14.25
C ASN A 77 29.79 -6.95 14.41
N GLU A 78 31.06 -6.59 14.20
CA GLU A 78 31.50 -5.18 14.25
C GLU A 78 30.94 -4.38 13.07
N ARG A 79 30.84 -5.02 11.89
CA ARG A 79 30.25 -4.43 10.69
C ARG A 79 28.78 -4.11 10.92
N ASP A 80 28.01 -5.00 11.54
CA ASP A 80 26.59 -4.75 11.80
C ASP A 80 26.37 -3.58 12.78
N ASP A 81 27.23 -3.47 13.82
CA ASP A 81 27.19 -2.34 14.75
C ASP A 81 27.51 -1.01 14.04
N TRP A 82 28.55 -1.00 13.19
CA TRP A 82 28.91 0.15 12.35
C TRP A 82 27.81 0.51 11.35
N TRP A 83 27.21 -0.49 10.70
CA TRP A 83 26.12 -0.29 9.73
C TRP A 83 24.90 0.35 10.40
N ARG A 84 24.49 -0.17 11.58
CA ARG A 84 23.37 0.42 12.34
C ARG A 84 23.68 1.85 12.77
N ALA A 85 24.87 2.10 13.31
CA ALA A 85 25.30 3.44 13.73
C ALA A 85 25.38 4.43 12.54
N PHE A 86 25.77 3.94 11.36
CA PHE A 86 25.87 4.73 10.14
C PHE A 86 24.49 5.19 9.63
N TYR A 87 23.54 4.25 9.47
CA TYR A 87 22.21 4.56 8.91
C TYR A 87 21.25 5.19 9.91
N GLN A 88 21.27 4.79 11.19
CA GLN A 88 20.38 5.35 12.22
C GLN A 88 20.93 6.66 12.82
N GLY A 89 22.15 7.06 12.46
CA GLY A 89 22.82 8.27 12.94
C GLY A 89 22.89 9.40 11.91
N ALA A 90 23.62 10.47 12.24
CA ALA A 90 23.83 11.61 11.34
C ALA A 90 24.84 11.33 10.21
N ALA A 91 25.53 10.20 10.26
CA ALA A 91 26.62 9.86 9.35
C ALA A 91 26.12 9.61 7.92
N PHE A 92 25.13 8.74 7.74
CA PHE A 92 24.54 8.47 6.42
C PHE A 92 23.96 9.71 5.74
N PRO A 93 23.04 10.51 6.34
CA PRO A 93 22.50 11.67 5.65
C PRO A 93 23.58 12.70 5.32
N THR A 94 24.63 12.83 6.13
CA THR A 94 25.78 13.70 5.82
C THR A 94 26.56 13.20 4.61
N LEU A 95 26.93 11.91 4.59
CA LEU A 95 27.66 11.32 3.46
C LEU A 95 26.80 11.35 2.19
N ALA A 96 25.54 10.96 2.27
CA ALA A 96 24.64 10.87 1.13
C ALA A 96 24.43 12.25 0.46
N ARG A 97 24.40 13.35 1.22
CA ARG A 97 24.41 14.70 0.65
C ARG A 97 25.67 14.97 -0.18
N VAL A 98 26.85 14.55 0.29
CA VAL A 98 28.11 14.65 -0.48
C VAL A 98 28.08 13.74 -1.70
N LEU A 99 27.58 12.51 -1.58
CA LEU A 99 27.44 11.57 -2.69
C LEU A 99 26.52 12.10 -3.80
N LEU A 100 25.43 12.79 -3.43
CA LEU A 100 24.47 13.33 -4.37
C LEU A 100 24.89 14.69 -4.91
N LEU A 101 25.45 15.59 -4.09
CA LEU A 101 25.78 16.96 -4.52
C LEU A 101 27.18 17.08 -5.12
N ASP A 102 28.17 16.40 -4.57
CA ASP A 102 29.58 16.54 -4.98
C ASP A 102 30.00 15.39 -5.90
N VAL A 103 29.71 14.14 -5.53
CA VAL A 103 30.14 12.97 -6.31
C VAL A 103 29.30 12.79 -7.57
N ALA A 104 27.97 12.85 -7.47
CA ALA A 104 27.10 12.64 -8.64
C ALA A 104 27.30 13.72 -9.73
N SER A 105 27.54 14.97 -9.32
CA SER A 105 27.71 16.11 -10.24
C SER A 105 29.09 16.15 -10.90
N ASN A 106 30.16 15.82 -10.15
CA ASN A 106 31.53 16.08 -10.63
C ASN A 106 32.31 14.81 -11.02
N TRP A 107 31.95 13.65 -10.47
CA TRP A 107 32.81 12.46 -10.54
C TRP A 107 32.12 11.23 -11.12
N LEU A 108 30.82 11.07 -10.89
CA LEU A 108 30.12 9.81 -11.14
C LEU A 108 30.07 9.39 -12.62
N THR A 109 30.15 10.34 -13.55
CA THR A 109 30.25 10.06 -14.99
C THR A 109 31.59 9.42 -15.37
N CYS A 110 32.62 9.62 -14.57
CA CYS A 110 33.95 9.03 -14.75
C CYS A 110 34.11 7.69 -14.04
N PHE A 111 33.11 7.23 -13.26
CA PHE A 111 33.21 5.97 -12.54
C PHE A 111 33.10 4.79 -13.52
N PRO A 112 34.04 3.82 -13.46
CA PRO A 112 33.83 2.52 -14.07
C PRO A 112 32.55 1.87 -13.55
N PHE A 113 31.88 1.07 -14.38
CA PHE A 113 30.62 0.41 -14.01
C PHE A 113 30.74 -0.38 -12.70
N SER A 114 31.84 -1.12 -12.51
CA SER A 114 32.10 -1.87 -11.28
C SER A 114 32.17 -0.95 -10.04
N ALA A 115 32.91 0.15 -10.13
CA ALA A 115 33.03 1.11 -9.02
C ALA A 115 31.68 1.79 -8.73
N LYS A 116 30.92 2.17 -9.76
CA LYS A 116 29.58 2.72 -9.58
C LYS A 116 28.67 1.75 -8.83
N LYS A 117 28.62 0.48 -9.25
CA LYS A 117 27.75 -0.54 -8.65
C LYS A 117 28.19 -0.94 -7.23
N HIS A 118 29.48 -1.21 -7.03
CA HIS A 118 29.96 -1.84 -5.80
C HIS A 118 30.45 -0.84 -4.75
N ILE A 119 30.68 0.43 -5.12
CA ILE A 119 31.25 1.44 -4.22
C ILE A 119 30.35 2.66 -4.06
N TYR A 120 29.67 3.10 -5.12
CA TYR A 120 28.74 4.22 -5.00
C TYR A 120 27.31 3.74 -4.65
N ASP A 121 26.74 2.86 -5.46
CA ASP A 121 25.34 2.42 -5.32
C ASP A 121 25.11 1.61 -4.04
N VAL A 122 26.13 0.91 -3.54
CA VAL A 122 26.06 0.05 -2.36
C VAL A 122 25.54 0.79 -1.11
N PHE A 123 25.88 2.07 -0.95
CA PHE A 123 25.42 2.90 0.17
C PHE A 123 23.91 3.17 0.15
N PHE A 124 23.25 2.99 -0.99
CA PHE A 124 21.81 3.16 -1.14
C PHE A 124 21.10 1.81 -1.27
N VAL A 125 21.67 0.86 -2.02
CA VAL A 125 21.05 -0.44 -2.32
C VAL A 125 21.06 -1.39 -1.13
N ASN A 126 22.17 -1.43 -0.39
CA ASN A 126 22.34 -2.28 0.79
C ASN A 126 22.13 -1.49 2.10
N GLY A 127 21.51 -0.32 2.01
CA GLY A 127 21.22 0.55 3.14
C GLY A 127 19.85 0.33 3.76
N LEU A 128 19.60 1.02 4.87
CA LEU A 128 18.29 1.02 5.53
C LEU A 128 17.27 1.77 4.65
N SER A 129 16.28 1.06 4.11
CA SER A 129 15.43 1.58 3.01
C SER A 129 14.65 2.83 3.43
N THR A 130 14.18 2.85 4.68
CA THR A 130 13.47 4.00 5.27
C THR A 130 14.33 5.27 5.30
N GLU A 131 15.62 5.16 5.60
CA GLU A 131 16.55 6.30 5.63
C GLU A 131 16.99 6.71 4.23
N VAL A 132 17.23 5.74 3.35
CA VAL A 132 17.60 5.98 1.94
C VAL A 132 16.54 6.81 1.23
N VAL A 133 15.26 6.47 1.36
CA VAL A 133 14.19 7.21 0.68
C VAL A 133 14.01 8.62 1.25
N GLN A 134 14.20 8.79 2.56
CA GLN A 134 14.15 10.11 3.22
C GLN A 134 15.24 11.05 2.69
N VAL A 135 16.40 10.51 2.31
CA VAL A 135 17.47 11.30 1.71
C VAL A 135 17.26 11.51 0.23
N LEU A 136 16.90 10.50 -0.56
CA LEU A 136 16.84 10.60 -2.03
C LEU A 136 15.70 11.51 -2.51
N VAL A 137 14.49 11.34 -1.99
CA VAL A 137 13.29 11.99 -2.53
C VAL A 137 13.34 13.52 -2.50
N PRO A 138 13.88 14.20 -1.47
CA PRO A 138 14.07 15.66 -1.49
C PRO A 138 14.89 16.17 -2.68
N PHE A 139 15.81 15.37 -3.25
CA PHE A 139 16.64 15.79 -4.38
C PHE A 139 15.93 15.70 -5.74
N LEU A 140 14.73 15.10 -5.81
CA LEU A 140 13.93 15.10 -7.04
C LEU A 140 13.44 16.51 -7.43
N GLN A 141 13.22 17.38 -6.45
CA GLN A 141 12.68 18.73 -6.66
C GLN A 141 13.67 19.85 -6.32
N GLN A 142 14.97 19.54 -6.20
CA GLN A 142 15.96 20.54 -5.79
C GLN A 142 15.98 21.72 -6.77
N SER A 143 15.69 22.92 -6.25
CA SER A 143 15.76 24.16 -7.02
C SER A 143 17.21 24.54 -7.28
N SER A 144 17.48 25.03 -8.49
CA SER A 144 18.82 25.36 -8.98
C SER A 144 19.58 26.25 -8.00
N SER A 145 20.63 25.72 -7.37
CA SER A 145 21.71 26.54 -6.83
C SER A 145 22.72 26.78 -7.94
N TYR A 146 23.30 27.98 -7.99
CA TYR A 146 23.96 28.54 -9.18
C TYR A 146 25.22 27.80 -9.71
N ASN A 147 25.63 26.65 -9.16
CA ASN A 147 26.89 25.98 -9.52
C ASN A 147 26.80 24.43 -9.63
N LEU A 148 25.62 23.81 -9.61
CA LEU A 148 25.48 22.35 -9.67
C LEU A 148 24.78 21.88 -10.94
N ASP A 149 25.25 20.76 -11.50
CA ASP A 149 24.52 20.04 -12.56
C ASP A 149 23.30 19.34 -11.96
N VAL A 150 22.22 20.11 -11.80
CA VAL A 150 20.95 19.64 -11.24
C VAL A 150 20.38 18.47 -12.05
N ASP A 151 20.59 18.45 -13.36
CA ASP A 151 20.10 17.38 -14.24
C ASP A 151 20.84 16.06 -13.98
N ALA A 152 22.16 16.08 -13.79
CA ALA A 152 22.93 14.90 -13.39
C ALA A 152 22.51 14.37 -12.01
N ILE A 153 22.26 15.27 -11.06
CA ILE A 153 21.82 14.91 -9.70
C ILE A 153 20.45 14.25 -9.76
N GLN A 154 19.46 14.89 -10.39
CA GLN A 154 18.09 14.37 -10.50
C GLN A 154 18.06 13.04 -11.27
N SER A 155 18.78 12.94 -12.39
CA SER A 155 18.91 11.70 -13.16
C SER A 155 19.49 10.55 -12.32
N ASN A 156 20.51 10.84 -11.52
CA ASN A 156 21.10 9.86 -10.63
C ASN A 156 20.15 9.46 -9.48
N VAL A 157 19.41 10.40 -8.91
CA VAL A 157 18.39 10.12 -7.89
C VAL A 157 17.27 9.26 -8.45
N GLU A 158 16.75 9.59 -9.63
CA GLU A 158 15.76 8.78 -10.35
C GLU A 158 16.25 7.35 -10.54
N ARG A 159 17.49 7.18 -11.03
CA ARG A 159 18.14 5.87 -11.19
C ARG A 159 18.27 5.12 -9.86
N LEU A 160 18.71 5.78 -8.79
CA LEU A 160 18.85 5.16 -7.48
C LEU A 160 17.48 4.75 -6.90
N LEU A 161 16.44 5.55 -7.09
CA LEU A 161 15.08 5.19 -6.65
C LEU A 161 14.57 3.95 -7.36
N LEU A 162 14.81 3.80 -8.68
CA LEU A 162 14.46 2.58 -9.40
C LEU A 162 15.18 1.37 -8.81
N ILE A 163 16.50 1.45 -8.68
CA ILE A 163 17.31 0.32 -8.21
C ILE A 163 16.94 -0.04 -6.77
N CYS A 164 16.83 0.95 -5.87
CA CYS A 164 16.59 0.70 -4.45
C CYS A 164 15.14 0.28 -4.17
N LEU A 165 14.16 0.96 -4.76
CA LEU A 165 12.76 0.72 -4.43
C LEU A 165 12.14 -0.40 -5.24
N LEU A 166 12.40 -0.44 -6.55
CA LEU A 166 11.70 -1.32 -7.49
C LEU A 166 12.51 -2.59 -7.72
N ASP A 167 13.78 -2.48 -8.15
CA ASP A 167 14.60 -3.66 -8.47
C ASP A 167 14.98 -4.47 -7.22
N ASN A 168 15.23 -3.80 -6.09
CA ASN A 168 15.70 -4.43 -4.85
C ASN A 168 14.62 -4.59 -3.77
N GLY A 169 13.35 -4.44 -4.13
CA GLY A 169 12.28 -4.67 -3.18
C GLY A 169 12.29 -3.69 -1.99
N GLY A 170 12.66 -2.42 -2.20
CA GLY A 170 12.82 -1.43 -1.12
C GLY A 170 11.56 -1.12 -0.31
N VAL A 171 10.38 -0.98 -0.94
CA VAL A 171 9.12 -0.74 -0.19
C VAL A 171 8.76 -1.88 0.76
N LEU A 172 8.92 -3.14 0.33
CA LEU A 172 8.77 -4.31 1.19
C LEU A 172 9.79 -4.31 2.33
N LYS A 173 11.07 -4.01 2.03
CA LYS A 173 12.12 -3.86 3.05
C LYS A 173 11.75 -2.81 4.08
N MET A 174 11.20 -1.66 3.69
CA MET A 174 10.70 -0.66 4.65
C MET A 174 9.62 -1.22 5.56
N ALA A 175 8.68 -1.99 5.02
CA ALA A 175 7.62 -2.61 5.81
C ALA A 175 8.19 -3.59 6.86
N ILE A 176 9.27 -4.30 6.53
CA ILE A 176 10.00 -5.20 7.44
C ILE A 176 10.80 -4.39 8.47
N ASP A 177 11.56 -3.39 8.02
CA ASP A 177 12.39 -2.52 8.88
C ASP A 177 11.54 -1.83 9.97
N LEU A 178 10.31 -1.42 9.62
CA LEU A 178 9.35 -0.79 10.52
C LEU A 178 8.67 -1.79 11.47
N ALA A 179 8.76 -3.10 11.21
CA ALA A 179 8.24 -4.13 12.12
C ALA A 179 9.21 -4.41 13.29
N VAL A 180 10.52 -4.27 13.05
CA VAL A 180 11.59 -4.58 14.02
C VAL A 180 11.85 -3.41 14.99
N PHE A 181 11.08 -2.31 14.91
CA PHE A 181 11.24 -1.16 15.80
C PHE A 181 10.95 -1.57 17.26
N PRO A 182 11.90 -1.43 18.21
CA PRO A 182 11.71 -1.92 19.57
C PRO A 182 10.53 -1.21 20.26
N GLU A 183 9.55 -1.98 20.70
CA GLU A 183 8.50 -1.55 21.63
C GLU A 183 9.14 -1.24 22.99
N LEU A 184 9.50 0.02 23.22
CA LEU A 184 9.97 0.51 24.51
C LEU A 184 9.16 1.75 24.89
N GLU A 185 8.10 1.53 25.67
CA GLU A 185 7.19 2.52 26.30
C GLU A 185 6.16 3.21 25.39
N ASP A 186 4.98 3.53 25.93
CA ASP A 186 3.80 4.11 25.25
C ASP A 186 4.10 5.33 24.34
N ASN A 187 5.18 6.07 24.61
CA ASN A 187 5.63 7.20 23.79
C ASN A 187 6.26 6.78 22.43
N THR A 188 6.55 5.48 22.23
CA THR A 188 7.11 4.93 20.99
C THR A 188 6.04 4.64 19.94
N ASN A 189 4.80 4.35 20.35
CA ASN A 189 3.72 4.05 19.41
C ASN A 189 3.39 5.27 18.52
N ASP A 190 3.31 6.47 19.11
CA ASP A 190 3.06 7.70 18.36
C ASP A 190 4.24 8.08 17.45
N ARG A 191 5.48 7.81 17.89
CA ARG A 191 6.67 8.01 17.06
C ARG A 191 6.71 7.05 15.88
N LEU A 192 6.38 5.78 16.10
CA LEU A 192 6.30 4.77 15.04
C LEU A 192 5.19 5.12 14.04
N LYS A 193 3.99 5.47 14.51
CA LYS A 193 2.89 5.95 13.64
C LYS A 193 3.31 7.16 12.81
N SER A 194 3.98 8.14 13.43
CA SER A 194 4.50 9.32 12.73
C SER A 194 5.56 8.94 11.69
N ALA A 195 6.47 8.02 12.02
CA ALA A 195 7.49 7.53 11.09
C ALA A 195 6.86 6.76 9.91
N VAL A 196 5.93 5.85 10.18
CA VAL A 196 5.14 5.10 9.19
C VAL A 196 4.44 6.07 8.23
N SER A 197 3.69 7.04 8.76
CA SER A 197 2.96 8.01 7.95
C SER A 197 3.91 8.88 7.11
N ARG A 198 5.03 9.32 7.70
CA ARG A 198 6.05 10.12 7.01
C ARG A 198 6.70 9.34 5.87
N VAL A 199 7.17 8.12 6.11
CA VAL A 199 7.84 7.29 5.10
C VAL A 199 6.86 6.94 3.98
N ALA A 200 5.62 6.55 4.30
CA ALA A 200 4.61 6.26 3.31
C ALA A 200 4.26 7.49 2.45
N GLN A 201 4.20 8.70 3.06
CA GLN A 201 4.02 9.94 2.31
C GLN A 201 5.18 10.23 1.36
N ILE A 202 6.42 10.02 1.82
CA ILE A 202 7.61 10.23 1.00
C ILE A 202 7.57 9.30 -0.22
N VAL A 203 7.39 8.00 -0.01
CA VAL A 203 7.34 6.97 -1.07
C VAL A 203 6.23 7.29 -2.07
N THR A 204 5.01 7.54 -1.58
CA THR A 204 3.85 7.77 -2.45
C THR A 204 3.89 9.12 -3.17
N SER A 205 4.73 10.07 -2.72
CA SER A 205 4.96 11.35 -3.41
C SER A 205 5.97 11.27 -4.55
N ILE A 206 6.69 10.16 -4.74
CA ILE A 206 7.75 10.05 -5.76
C ILE A 206 7.25 10.39 -7.16
N PRO A 207 6.11 9.84 -7.64
CA PRO A 207 5.62 10.17 -8.98
C PRO A 207 5.29 11.64 -9.17
N ASP A 208 4.82 12.31 -8.12
CA ASP A 208 4.48 13.74 -8.14
C ASP A 208 5.74 14.63 -8.24
N LYS A 209 6.88 14.07 -7.82
CA LYS A 209 8.18 14.76 -7.75
C LYS A 209 9.11 14.43 -8.90
N ALA A 210 8.85 13.33 -9.61
CA ALA A 210 9.61 12.94 -10.79
C ALA A 210 9.43 13.97 -11.91
N ARG A 211 10.52 14.33 -12.60
CA ARG A 211 10.45 15.32 -13.69
C ARG A 211 9.87 14.68 -14.96
N LEU A 212 9.50 15.51 -15.94
CA LEU A 212 8.96 15.04 -17.22
C LEU A 212 9.89 14.08 -18.00
N ARG A 213 11.21 14.19 -17.80
CA ARG A 213 12.25 13.33 -18.41
C ARG A 213 12.60 12.11 -17.56
N ALA A 214 11.93 11.92 -16.42
CA ALA A 214 12.18 10.78 -15.56
C ALA A 214 11.86 9.46 -16.29
N PRO A 215 12.50 8.35 -15.89
CA PRO A 215 12.16 7.03 -16.41
C PRO A 215 10.65 6.73 -16.28
N PRO A 216 10.02 6.08 -17.27
CA PRO A 216 8.57 5.79 -17.26
C PRO A 216 8.09 5.03 -16.01
N LEU A 217 8.97 4.23 -15.42
CA LEU A 217 8.70 3.48 -14.18
C LEU A 217 8.40 4.38 -12.97
N LEU A 218 8.80 5.66 -13.00
CA LEU A 218 8.46 6.64 -11.97
C LEU A 218 7.14 7.38 -12.27
N SER A 219 6.48 7.11 -13.40
CA SER A 219 5.12 7.61 -13.63
C SER A 219 4.15 7.02 -12.61
N SER A 220 3.12 7.79 -12.24
CA SER A 220 2.17 7.40 -11.19
C SER A 220 1.59 5.99 -11.40
N HIS A 221 1.12 5.69 -12.61
CA HIS A 221 0.53 4.39 -12.93
C HIS A 221 1.52 3.24 -12.77
N LEU A 222 2.71 3.33 -13.41
CA LEU A 222 3.68 2.22 -13.39
C LEU A 222 4.34 2.07 -12.01
N PHE A 223 4.64 3.18 -11.34
CA PHE A 223 5.23 3.17 -10.01
C PHE A 223 4.30 2.50 -9.00
N PHE A 224 3.03 2.93 -8.93
CA PHE A 224 2.07 2.35 -8.00
C PHE A 224 1.80 0.89 -8.31
N LYS A 225 1.69 0.51 -9.58
CA LYS A 225 1.59 -0.89 -9.99
C LYS A 225 2.76 -1.73 -9.45
N GLN A 226 4.00 -1.27 -9.64
CA GLN A 226 5.18 -2.02 -9.23
C GLN A 226 5.31 -2.17 -7.72
N ILE A 227 5.11 -1.09 -6.95
CA ILE A 227 5.18 -1.18 -5.49
C ILE A 227 4.05 -2.05 -4.92
N THR A 228 2.86 -2.05 -5.54
CA THR A 228 1.77 -2.95 -5.14
C THR A 228 2.16 -4.40 -5.40
N VAL A 229 2.58 -4.76 -6.62
CA VAL A 229 3.01 -6.12 -6.96
C VAL A 229 4.11 -6.61 -6.02
N GLN A 230 5.09 -5.74 -5.74
CA GLN A 230 6.19 -6.01 -4.83
C GLN A 230 5.71 -6.34 -3.40
N LEU A 231 4.81 -5.51 -2.85
CA LEU A 231 4.25 -5.73 -1.51
C LEU A 231 3.46 -7.04 -1.45
N LEU A 232 2.61 -7.30 -2.45
CA LEU A 232 1.77 -8.49 -2.49
C LEU A 232 2.61 -9.77 -2.60
N THR A 233 3.57 -9.80 -3.51
CA THR A 233 4.46 -10.97 -3.70
C THR A 233 5.26 -11.24 -2.44
N GLY A 234 5.86 -10.19 -1.86
CA GLY A 234 6.67 -10.31 -0.65
C GLY A 234 5.89 -10.77 0.59
N MET A 235 4.63 -10.35 0.71
CA MET A 235 3.75 -10.80 1.79
C MET A 235 3.41 -12.29 1.68
N VAL A 236 3.05 -12.76 0.48
CA VAL A 236 2.71 -14.17 0.24
C VAL A 236 3.92 -15.08 0.49
N GLU A 237 5.11 -14.70 0.00
CA GLU A 237 6.34 -15.44 0.25
C GLU A 237 6.66 -15.54 1.76
N ARG A 238 6.46 -14.46 2.50
CA ARG A 238 6.69 -14.46 3.96
C ARG A 238 5.68 -15.29 4.71
N LEU A 239 4.40 -15.26 4.32
CA LEU A 239 3.39 -16.13 4.91
C LEU A 239 3.72 -17.62 4.71
N ALA A 240 4.32 -17.99 3.57
CA ALA A 240 4.72 -19.38 3.31
C ALA A 240 5.92 -19.83 4.16
N ILE A 241 6.83 -18.91 4.52
CA ILE A 241 8.04 -19.21 5.30
C ILE A 241 7.77 -19.21 6.81
N THR A 242 6.86 -18.35 7.28
CA THR A 242 6.66 -18.10 8.71
C THR A 242 5.59 -19.05 9.26
N SER A 243 5.99 -20.11 9.96
CA SER A 243 5.08 -21.15 10.47
C SER A 243 4.28 -20.73 11.72
N LYS A 244 4.27 -19.45 12.10
CA LYS A 244 3.54 -18.90 13.26
C LYS A 244 3.07 -17.47 12.99
N SER A 245 1.95 -17.14 13.64
CA SER A 245 1.02 -16.01 13.51
C SER A 245 1.56 -14.57 13.51
N ASP A 246 2.87 -14.35 13.43
CA ASP A 246 3.45 -13.01 13.42
C ASP A 246 4.17 -12.79 12.10
N VAL A 247 3.49 -12.10 11.19
CA VAL A 247 4.12 -11.69 9.93
C VAL A 247 5.09 -10.58 10.28
N ASP A 248 6.39 -10.77 10.04
CA ASP A 248 7.45 -9.76 10.22
C ASP A 248 7.32 -8.59 9.22
N VAL A 249 6.14 -7.97 9.14
CA VAL A 249 5.79 -6.87 8.24
C VAL A 249 4.87 -5.92 8.99
N ASN A 250 5.20 -4.63 8.95
CA ASN A 250 4.40 -3.59 9.58
C ASN A 250 3.11 -3.35 8.76
N ILE A 251 1.99 -3.90 9.24
CA ILE A 251 0.68 -3.81 8.57
C ILE A 251 0.17 -2.36 8.51
N SER A 252 0.46 -1.54 9.53
CA SER A 252 0.10 -0.12 9.52
C SER A 252 0.76 0.64 8.35
N PHE A 253 1.99 0.28 7.99
CA PHE A 253 2.65 0.85 6.82
C PHE A 253 1.99 0.44 5.51
N LEU A 254 1.54 -0.81 5.36
CA LEU A 254 0.80 -1.27 4.19
C LEU A 254 -0.52 -0.51 4.02
N GLY A 255 -1.30 -0.41 5.10
CA GLY A 255 -2.57 0.34 5.11
C GLY A 255 -2.36 1.81 4.71
N GLU A 256 -1.29 2.44 5.22
CA GLU A 256 -0.95 3.82 4.89
C GLU A 256 -0.53 3.99 3.42
N ILE A 257 0.25 3.06 2.86
CA ILE A 257 0.60 3.06 1.43
C ILE A 257 -0.67 2.92 0.58
N PHE A 258 -1.54 1.96 0.88
CA PHE A 258 -2.78 1.74 0.14
C PHE A 258 -3.70 2.96 0.21
N SER A 259 -3.82 3.56 1.39
CA SER A 259 -4.55 4.81 1.59
C SER A 259 -4.04 5.95 0.73
N ARG A 260 -2.73 6.14 0.70
CA ARG A 260 -2.12 7.23 -0.07
C ARG A 260 -2.15 7.00 -1.58
N ILE A 261 -2.11 5.76 -2.05
CA ILE A 261 -2.32 5.42 -3.46
C ILE A 261 -3.77 5.74 -3.87
N ALA A 262 -4.75 5.32 -3.06
CA ALA A 262 -6.16 5.58 -3.32
C ALA A 262 -6.49 7.09 -3.31
N ARG A 263 -5.94 7.86 -2.36
CA ARG A 263 -6.10 9.32 -2.29
C ARG A 263 -5.49 10.07 -3.47
N ARG A 264 -4.49 9.49 -4.15
CA ARG A 264 -3.92 10.03 -5.39
C ARG A 264 -4.71 9.67 -6.64
N GLY A 265 -5.84 8.99 -6.49
CA GLY A 265 -6.71 8.62 -7.60
C GLY A 265 -6.24 7.39 -8.37
N SER A 266 -5.33 6.59 -7.80
CA SER A 266 -4.81 5.36 -8.41
C SER A 266 -5.34 4.10 -7.74
N SER A 267 -6.57 4.16 -7.20
CA SER A 267 -7.23 3.01 -6.58
C SER A 267 -7.58 1.93 -7.60
N ASP A 268 -7.82 2.28 -8.86
CA ASP A 268 -7.98 1.33 -9.97
C ASP A 268 -6.70 0.50 -10.19
N VAL A 269 -5.53 1.16 -10.20
CA VAL A 269 -4.23 0.49 -10.33
C VAL A 269 -3.97 -0.43 -9.15
N LEU A 270 -4.18 0.06 -7.92
CA LEU A 270 -4.03 -0.74 -6.70
C LEU A 270 -4.93 -1.99 -6.75
N LEU A 271 -6.22 -1.81 -7.04
CA LEU A 271 -7.19 -2.90 -7.00
C LEU A 271 -7.07 -3.85 -8.19
N SER A 272 -6.50 -3.42 -9.32
CA SER A 272 -6.19 -4.31 -10.45
C SER A 272 -5.14 -5.38 -10.08
N GLU A 273 -4.27 -5.09 -9.10
CA GLU A 273 -3.27 -6.05 -8.62
C GLU A 273 -3.73 -6.78 -7.35
N VAL A 274 -4.49 -6.12 -6.47
CA VAL A 274 -5.00 -6.71 -5.21
C VAL A 274 -6.14 -7.71 -5.46
N THR A 275 -7.12 -7.35 -6.32
CA THR A 275 -8.34 -8.16 -6.51
C THR A 275 -8.04 -9.58 -6.99
N PRO A 276 -7.18 -9.81 -8.00
CA PRO A 276 -6.88 -11.16 -8.47
C PRO A 276 -6.19 -12.04 -7.41
N GLN A 277 -5.41 -11.44 -6.50
CA GLN A 277 -4.73 -12.18 -5.43
C GLN A 277 -5.75 -12.69 -4.41
N ILE A 278 -6.65 -11.83 -3.94
CA ILE A 278 -7.70 -12.21 -2.99
C ILE A 278 -8.66 -13.22 -3.62
N LEU A 279 -9.04 -13.03 -4.89
CA LEU A 279 -9.86 -14.00 -5.61
C LEU A 279 -9.18 -15.36 -5.74
N ARG A 280 -7.87 -15.41 -6.03
CA ARG A 280 -7.12 -16.67 -6.08
C ARG A 280 -7.11 -17.36 -4.72
N HIS A 281 -6.91 -16.61 -3.64
CA HIS A 281 -6.99 -17.13 -2.27
C HIS A 281 -8.37 -17.71 -1.96
N VAL A 282 -9.44 -16.96 -2.22
CA VAL A 282 -10.82 -17.43 -2.02
C VAL A 282 -11.09 -18.69 -2.84
N ARG A 283 -10.73 -18.72 -4.12
CA ARG A 283 -10.88 -19.91 -4.98
C ARG A 283 -10.13 -21.12 -4.43
N SER A 284 -8.91 -20.91 -3.92
CA SER A 284 -8.10 -21.96 -3.28
C SER A 284 -8.84 -22.55 -2.08
N CYS A 285 -9.31 -21.70 -1.16
CA CYS A 285 -10.07 -22.11 0.03
C CYS A 285 -11.40 -22.80 -0.31
N LEU A 286 -12.11 -22.33 -1.34
CA LEU A 286 -13.36 -22.95 -1.79
C LEU A 286 -13.11 -24.32 -2.43
N SER A 287 -11.99 -24.50 -3.14
CA SER A 287 -11.65 -25.77 -3.78
C SER A 287 -11.19 -26.85 -2.79
N SER A 288 -10.65 -26.46 -1.63
CA SER A 288 -10.17 -27.39 -0.61
C SER A 288 -11.26 -27.91 0.33
N ASN A 289 -12.42 -27.25 0.38
CA ASN A 289 -13.49 -27.55 1.33
C ASN A 289 -14.65 -28.23 0.61
N THR A 290 -14.72 -29.57 0.68
CA THR A 290 -15.68 -30.36 -0.10
C THR A 290 -17.12 -30.35 0.38
N ASP A 291 -17.44 -29.91 1.59
CA ASP A 291 -18.84 -29.74 2.03
C ASP A 291 -18.91 -28.67 3.13
N VAL A 292 -19.70 -27.61 2.85
CA VAL A 292 -19.96 -26.45 3.73
C VAL A 292 -18.71 -25.64 4.09
N VAL A 293 -18.55 -24.51 3.44
CA VAL A 293 -17.51 -23.53 3.80
C VAL A 293 -17.96 -22.80 5.06
N GLU A 294 -17.51 -23.28 6.20
CA GLU A 294 -17.71 -22.63 7.49
C GLU A 294 -16.87 -21.35 7.58
N THR A 295 -17.44 -20.31 8.19
CA THR A 295 -16.77 -19.02 8.44
C THR A 295 -15.42 -19.21 9.14
N ASP A 296 -15.32 -20.21 10.01
CA ASP A 296 -14.14 -20.64 10.75
C ASP A 296 -12.93 -20.95 9.84
N ALA A 297 -13.17 -21.44 8.61
CA ALA A 297 -12.11 -21.72 7.65
C ALA A 297 -11.43 -20.45 7.14
N PHE A 298 -12.17 -19.34 6.99
CA PHE A 298 -11.60 -18.05 6.63
C PHE A 298 -11.09 -17.28 7.84
N GLU A 299 -11.73 -17.40 9.00
CA GLU A 299 -11.28 -16.77 10.25
C GLU A 299 -9.91 -17.29 10.70
N SER A 300 -9.67 -18.60 10.62
CA SER A 300 -8.42 -19.21 11.06
C SER A 300 -7.29 -19.12 10.01
N ASN A 301 -7.60 -18.70 8.78
CA ASN A 301 -6.62 -18.65 7.70
C ASN A 301 -5.70 -17.41 7.81
N PRO A 302 -4.36 -17.58 7.82
CA PRO A 302 -3.43 -16.48 8.03
C PRO A 302 -3.41 -15.45 6.89
N GLU A 303 -3.68 -15.87 5.64
CA GLU A 303 -3.77 -14.95 4.50
C GLU A 303 -5.05 -14.11 4.58
N SER A 304 -6.20 -14.72 4.93
CA SER A 304 -7.44 -13.98 5.19
C SER A 304 -7.26 -12.95 6.31
N GLN A 305 -6.60 -13.34 7.40
CA GLN A 305 -6.30 -12.45 8.52
C GLN A 305 -5.36 -11.31 8.14
N LEU A 306 -4.40 -11.55 7.24
CA LEU A 306 -3.53 -10.49 6.74
C LEU A 306 -4.32 -9.45 5.95
N TRP A 307 -5.20 -9.88 5.04
CA TRP A 307 -6.05 -8.98 4.27
C TRP A 307 -7.00 -8.15 5.14
N LEU A 308 -7.60 -8.78 6.14
CA LEU A 308 -8.43 -8.11 7.15
C LEU A 308 -7.64 -7.01 7.87
N LYS A 309 -6.47 -7.36 8.43
CA LYS A 309 -5.63 -6.41 9.19
C LYS A 309 -5.14 -5.24 8.33
N ILE A 310 -4.86 -5.46 7.04
CA ILE A 310 -4.51 -4.38 6.10
C ILE A 310 -5.68 -3.39 5.96
N MET A 311 -6.90 -3.89 5.79
CA MET A 311 -8.09 -3.04 5.69
C MET A 311 -8.37 -2.30 7.00
N GLU A 312 -8.16 -2.93 8.14
CA GLU A 312 -8.26 -2.28 9.47
C GLU A 312 -7.21 -1.19 9.69
N ALA A 313 -6.01 -1.36 9.13
CA ALA A 313 -4.97 -0.36 9.19
C ALA A 313 -5.30 0.91 8.37
N ILE A 314 -6.28 0.86 7.45
CA ILE A 314 -6.75 2.03 6.72
C ILE A 314 -7.68 2.83 7.61
N THR A 315 -7.15 3.92 8.19
CA THR A 315 -7.89 4.78 9.12
C THR A 315 -8.77 5.83 8.44
N ASP A 316 -8.55 6.12 7.15
CA ASP A 316 -9.28 7.15 6.39
C ASP A 316 -10.59 6.61 5.80
N PRO A 317 -11.77 7.06 6.26
CA PRO A 317 -13.05 6.55 5.78
C PRO A 317 -13.27 6.79 4.27
N TYR A 318 -12.74 7.90 3.74
CA TYR A 318 -12.82 8.17 2.30
C TYR A 318 -12.08 7.12 1.49
N THR A 319 -10.91 6.70 1.98
CA THR A 319 -10.12 5.64 1.34
C THR A 319 -10.85 4.32 1.37
N VAL A 320 -11.43 3.92 2.52
CA VAL A 320 -12.20 2.67 2.64
C VAL A 320 -13.33 2.65 1.61
N GLU A 321 -14.04 3.76 1.44
CA GLU A 321 -15.07 3.91 0.41
C GLU A 321 -14.52 3.75 -1.01
N ARG A 322 -13.40 4.42 -1.33
CA ARG A 322 -12.80 4.32 -2.66
C ARG A 322 -12.32 2.90 -2.97
N VAL A 323 -11.73 2.21 -2.00
CA VAL A 323 -11.30 0.82 -2.11
C VAL A 323 -12.50 -0.09 -2.33
N ALA A 324 -13.55 0.02 -1.51
CA ALA A 324 -14.75 -0.81 -1.65
C ALA A 324 -15.46 -0.57 -2.99
N GLU A 325 -15.57 0.68 -3.44
CA GLU A 325 -16.16 1.01 -4.74
C GLU A 325 -15.38 0.38 -5.89
N GLN A 326 -14.06 0.55 -5.92
CA GLN A 326 -13.23 0.02 -7.00
C GLN A 326 -13.15 -1.51 -6.96
N LEU A 327 -13.09 -2.12 -5.77
CA LEU A 327 -13.11 -3.56 -5.61
C LEU A 327 -14.37 -4.17 -6.24
N LEU A 328 -15.56 -3.63 -5.96
CA LEU A 328 -16.82 -4.12 -6.54
C LEU A 328 -16.80 -4.08 -8.08
N ARG A 329 -16.25 -3.01 -8.67
CA ARG A 329 -16.11 -2.86 -10.12
C ARG A 329 -15.10 -3.86 -10.70
N GLN A 330 -13.98 -4.07 -10.02
CA GLN A 330 -12.97 -5.03 -10.44
C GLN A 330 -13.49 -6.48 -10.34
N LEU A 331 -14.17 -6.84 -9.26
CA LEU A 331 -14.83 -8.15 -9.13
C LEU A 331 -15.84 -8.42 -10.25
N ALA A 332 -16.60 -7.41 -10.65
CA ALA A 332 -17.53 -7.52 -11.78
C ALA A 332 -16.79 -7.71 -13.13
N THR A 333 -15.65 -7.04 -13.30
CA THR A 333 -14.79 -7.15 -14.49
C THR A 333 -14.13 -8.52 -14.58
N GLU A 334 -13.73 -9.09 -13.44
CA GLU A 334 -13.18 -10.44 -13.30
C GLU A 334 -14.24 -11.55 -13.30
N HIS A 335 -15.51 -11.20 -13.54
CA HIS A 335 -16.65 -12.13 -13.55
C HIS A 335 -16.74 -13.02 -12.30
N ALA A 336 -16.48 -12.45 -11.12
CA ALA A 336 -16.62 -13.17 -9.86
C ALA A 336 -18.05 -13.70 -9.67
N SER A 337 -18.16 -14.91 -9.14
CA SER A 337 -19.44 -15.51 -8.73
C SER A 337 -19.95 -14.87 -7.43
N ASP A 338 -21.24 -15.07 -7.13
CA ASP A 338 -21.86 -14.53 -5.91
C ASP A 338 -21.19 -15.06 -4.63
N ILE A 339 -20.71 -16.31 -4.65
CA ILE A 339 -19.98 -16.95 -3.53
C ILE A 339 -18.60 -16.31 -3.36
N GLU A 340 -17.84 -16.18 -4.45
CA GLU A 340 -16.51 -15.57 -4.42
C GLU A 340 -16.58 -14.12 -3.95
N ALA A 341 -17.50 -13.33 -4.52
CA ALA A 341 -17.66 -11.93 -4.16
C ALA A 341 -18.08 -11.76 -2.70
N TYR A 342 -18.96 -12.63 -2.18
CA TYR A 342 -19.32 -12.62 -0.76
C TYR A 342 -18.10 -12.82 0.13
N TRP A 343 -17.29 -13.85 -0.13
CA TRP A 343 -16.12 -14.13 0.71
C TRP A 343 -15.02 -13.08 0.58
N VAL A 344 -14.83 -12.49 -0.60
CA VAL A 344 -13.92 -11.34 -0.77
C VAL A 344 -14.38 -10.16 0.10
N LEU A 345 -15.66 -9.78 0.03
CA LEU A 345 -16.23 -8.70 0.84
C LEU A 345 -16.16 -9.03 2.34
N TRP A 346 -16.43 -10.28 2.69
CA TRP A 346 -16.35 -10.77 4.06
C TRP A 346 -14.93 -10.61 4.59
N ILE A 347 -13.91 -11.17 3.93
CA ILE A 347 -12.49 -11.09 4.35
C ILE A 347 -12.06 -9.64 4.61
N LEU A 348 -12.47 -8.71 3.74
CA LEU A 348 -12.00 -7.33 3.78
C LEU A 348 -12.78 -6.41 4.73
N PHE A 349 -14.08 -6.64 4.91
CA PHE A 349 -14.97 -5.65 5.53
C PHE A 349 -15.83 -6.17 6.68
N HIS A 350 -15.88 -7.48 6.99
CA HIS A 350 -16.80 -7.98 8.02
C HIS A 350 -16.59 -7.30 9.39
N HIS A 351 -15.35 -7.20 9.87
CA HIS A 351 -15.06 -6.56 11.15
C HIS A 351 -15.25 -5.04 11.09
N LEU A 352 -14.85 -4.41 9.97
CA LEU A 352 -15.08 -2.98 9.75
C LEU A 352 -16.58 -2.63 9.78
N LEU A 353 -17.44 -3.48 9.24
CA LEU A 353 -18.89 -3.30 9.24
C LEU A 353 -19.49 -3.44 10.66
N GLN A 354 -18.89 -4.26 11.51
CA GLN A 354 -19.30 -4.44 12.91
C GLN A 354 -18.84 -3.30 13.81
N VAL A 355 -17.61 -2.80 13.62
CA VAL A 355 -16.99 -1.80 14.49
C VAL A 355 -17.30 -0.36 14.06
N GLN A 356 -17.41 -0.10 12.76
CA GLN A 356 -17.55 1.25 12.21
C GLN A 356 -18.93 1.46 11.55
N SER A 357 -19.79 2.24 12.21
CA SER A 357 -21.12 2.58 11.67
C SER A 357 -21.07 3.32 10.33
N THR A 358 -19.98 4.04 10.06
CA THR A 358 -19.71 4.73 8.79
C THR A 358 -19.57 3.75 7.62
N VAL A 359 -18.93 2.60 7.83
CA VAL A 359 -18.76 1.57 6.80
C VAL A 359 -20.09 0.89 6.49
N ARG A 360 -20.92 0.62 7.51
CA ARG A 360 -22.29 0.12 7.31
C ARG A 360 -23.13 1.10 6.50
N SER A 361 -23.15 2.38 6.87
CA SER A 361 -23.87 3.43 6.15
C SER A 361 -23.33 3.61 4.72
N MET A 362 -22.03 3.45 4.50
CA MET A 362 -21.46 3.46 3.16
C MET A 362 -22.07 2.38 2.26
N PHE A 363 -22.12 1.11 2.70
CA PHE A 363 -22.72 0.04 1.90
C PHE A 363 -24.23 0.22 1.72
N VAL A 364 -24.97 0.46 2.81
CA VAL A 364 -26.44 0.45 2.78
C VAL A 364 -27.02 1.76 2.25
N ASP A 365 -26.39 2.90 2.51
CA ASP A 365 -26.96 4.21 2.22
C ASP A 365 -26.34 4.77 0.96
N LYS A 366 -25.01 4.71 0.85
CA LYS A 366 -24.30 5.30 -0.28
C LYS A 366 -24.34 4.39 -1.50
N PHE A 367 -23.94 3.12 -1.34
CA PHE A 367 -23.82 2.20 -2.47
C PHE A 367 -25.15 1.66 -2.98
N LEU A 368 -26.19 1.54 -2.15
CA LEU A 368 -27.52 1.13 -2.62
C LEU A 368 -28.35 2.30 -3.20
N LEU A 369 -28.20 3.54 -2.72
CA LEU A 369 -29.07 4.65 -3.15
C LEU A 369 -28.42 5.60 -4.15
N TRP A 370 -27.14 5.91 -3.96
CA TRP A 370 -26.50 7.06 -4.60
C TRP A 370 -25.44 6.68 -5.65
N LYS A 371 -24.96 5.44 -5.64
CA LYS A 371 -23.89 4.99 -6.53
C LYS A 371 -24.38 3.87 -7.43
N VAL A 372 -24.26 4.06 -8.74
CA VAL A 372 -24.66 3.05 -9.73
C VAL A 372 -23.52 2.05 -9.95
N PHE A 373 -23.85 0.77 -9.78
CA PHE A 373 -22.99 -0.38 -10.03
C PHE A 373 -23.66 -1.38 -10.98
N PRO A 374 -22.89 -2.31 -11.58
CA PRO A 374 -23.48 -3.49 -12.21
C PRO A 374 -24.42 -4.25 -11.27
N VAL A 375 -25.46 -4.88 -11.83
CA VAL A 375 -26.50 -5.59 -11.06
C VAL A 375 -25.93 -6.73 -10.20
N CYS A 376 -24.82 -7.36 -10.61
CA CYS A 376 -24.14 -8.36 -9.76
C CYS A 376 -23.62 -7.75 -8.45
N CYS A 377 -23.01 -6.55 -8.50
CA CYS A 377 -22.52 -5.86 -7.30
C CYS A 377 -23.66 -5.55 -6.32
N LEU A 378 -24.84 -5.18 -6.84
CA LEU A 378 -26.02 -4.92 -6.03
C LEU A 378 -26.43 -6.18 -5.25
N ARG A 379 -26.44 -7.35 -5.89
CA ARG A 379 -26.67 -8.64 -5.21
C ARG A 379 -25.63 -8.89 -4.13
N TRP A 380 -24.35 -8.63 -4.40
CA TRP A 380 -23.28 -8.82 -3.43
C TRP A 380 -23.39 -7.88 -2.23
N ILE A 381 -23.71 -6.59 -2.45
CA ILE A 381 -23.90 -5.61 -1.39
C ILE A 381 -25.08 -6.01 -0.49
N LEU A 382 -26.21 -6.39 -1.09
CA LEU A 382 -27.38 -6.84 -0.33
C LEU A 382 -27.05 -8.09 0.49
N GLN A 383 -26.40 -9.08 -0.13
CA GLN A 383 -26.01 -10.31 0.54
C GLN A 383 -25.06 -10.07 1.71
N PHE A 384 -24.04 -9.23 1.51
CA PHE A 384 -23.00 -8.98 2.50
C PHE A 384 -23.46 -8.03 3.62
N ALA A 385 -24.02 -6.86 3.27
CA ALA A 385 -24.22 -5.76 4.22
C ALA A 385 -25.66 -5.62 4.76
N VAL A 386 -26.64 -6.25 4.12
CA VAL A 386 -28.06 -6.21 4.55
C VAL A 386 -28.48 -7.55 5.12
N LEU A 387 -28.19 -8.63 4.40
CA LEU A 387 -28.56 -9.98 4.78
C LEU A 387 -27.55 -10.63 5.73
N GLU A 388 -26.26 -10.29 5.61
CA GLU A 388 -25.18 -10.74 6.50
C GLU A 388 -25.05 -12.28 6.61
N TYR A 389 -25.41 -13.03 5.56
CA TYR A 389 -25.23 -14.49 5.51
C TYR A 389 -24.60 -14.97 4.20
N SER A 390 -23.94 -16.13 4.21
CA SER A 390 -23.30 -16.72 3.03
C SER A 390 -24.32 -17.26 2.03
N PRO A 391 -24.14 -17.09 0.70
CA PRO A 391 -25.03 -17.61 -0.34
C PRO A 391 -25.26 -19.13 -0.31
N ILE A 392 -24.36 -19.88 0.33
CA ILE A 392 -24.43 -21.35 0.42
C ILE A 392 -25.38 -21.79 1.56
N ASN A 393 -25.53 -20.97 2.61
CA ASN A 393 -26.31 -21.31 3.81
C ASN A 393 -27.80 -20.95 3.68
N ASN A 394 -28.36 -21.02 2.47
CA ASN A 394 -29.76 -20.67 2.17
C ASN A 394 -30.83 -21.49 2.94
N LEU A 395 -30.41 -22.38 3.83
CA LEU A 395 -31.28 -23.25 4.63
C LEU A 395 -30.75 -23.25 6.07
N GLN A 396 -31.30 -22.40 6.96
CA GLN A 396 -31.76 -22.78 8.33
C GLN A 396 -31.65 -21.76 9.48
N THR A 397 -31.13 -20.55 9.33
CA THR A 397 -31.21 -19.55 10.43
C THR A 397 -32.19 -18.43 10.13
N LYS A 398 -33.49 -18.75 10.19
CA LYS A 398 -34.57 -17.76 10.41
C LYS A 398 -34.39 -17.15 11.81
N GLY A 399 -33.44 -16.22 11.93
CA GLY A 399 -33.23 -15.40 13.12
C GLY A 399 -33.88 -14.03 12.94
N HIS A 400 -34.72 -13.62 13.89
CA HIS A 400 -35.43 -12.34 13.92
C HIS A 400 -34.56 -11.07 13.74
N LYS A 401 -33.22 -11.16 13.82
CA LYS A 401 -32.30 -10.03 13.62
C LYS A 401 -32.10 -9.67 12.14
N THR A 402 -32.10 -10.65 11.24
CA THR A 402 -31.83 -10.45 9.80
C THR A 402 -33.03 -9.82 9.09
N THR A 403 -34.25 -10.16 9.50
CA THR A 403 -35.49 -9.58 8.98
C THR A 403 -35.57 -8.07 9.21
N ASN A 404 -35.10 -7.58 10.36
CA ASN A 404 -35.15 -6.15 10.69
C ASN A 404 -34.23 -5.29 9.80
N GLY A 405 -33.04 -5.80 9.45
CA GLY A 405 -32.11 -5.10 8.56
C GLY A 405 -32.63 -4.99 7.12
N LEU A 406 -33.17 -6.09 6.58
CA LEU A 406 -33.80 -6.11 5.26
C LEU A 406 -35.02 -5.18 5.20
N LEU A 407 -35.89 -5.25 6.21
CA LEU A 407 -37.10 -4.43 6.28
C LEU A 407 -36.77 -2.93 6.26
N HIS A 408 -35.84 -2.49 7.11
CA HIS A 408 -35.40 -1.11 7.16
C HIS A 408 -34.77 -0.65 5.83
N THR A 409 -34.00 -1.51 5.16
CA THR A 409 -33.47 -1.21 3.82
C THR A 409 -34.59 -1.07 2.78
N VAL A 410 -35.61 -1.93 2.82
CA VAL A 410 -36.78 -1.83 1.93
C VAL A 410 -37.58 -0.56 2.17
N GLU A 411 -37.86 -0.22 3.42
CA GLU A 411 -38.52 1.04 3.80
C GLU A 411 -37.79 2.25 3.21
N ARG A 412 -36.47 2.28 3.36
CA ARG A 412 -35.64 3.38 2.83
C ARG A 412 -35.63 3.43 1.31
N LEU A 413 -35.43 2.30 0.65
CA LEU A 413 -35.44 2.22 -0.82
C LEU A 413 -36.80 2.64 -1.37
N ALA A 414 -37.90 2.12 -0.81
CA ALA A 414 -39.25 2.47 -1.21
C ALA A 414 -39.56 3.96 -0.98
N ALA A 415 -39.13 4.53 0.15
CA ALA A 415 -39.33 5.95 0.46
C ALA A 415 -38.54 6.89 -0.46
N VAL A 416 -37.36 6.50 -0.97
CA VAL A 416 -36.62 7.30 -1.95
C VAL A 416 -37.23 7.12 -3.35
N TRP A 417 -37.50 5.87 -3.73
CA TRP A 417 -38.05 5.50 -5.03
C TRP A 417 -39.46 6.08 -5.29
N SER A 418 -40.24 6.32 -4.23
CA SER A 418 -41.60 6.86 -4.32
C SER A 418 -41.68 8.38 -4.45
N LYS A 419 -40.58 9.11 -4.17
CA LYS A 419 -40.56 10.57 -4.20
C LYS A 419 -40.61 11.10 -5.63
N ARG A 420 -41.59 11.97 -5.89
CA ARG A 420 -41.75 12.66 -7.19
C ARG A 420 -40.47 13.41 -7.60
N ASP A 421 -39.83 14.09 -6.66
CA ASP A 421 -38.60 14.86 -6.91
C ASP A 421 -37.44 13.95 -7.37
N PHE A 422 -37.32 12.75 -6.79
CA PHE A 422 -36.31 11.77 -7.20
C PHE A 422 -36.59 11.27 -8.63
N VAL A 423 -37.84 10.90 -8.93
CA VAL A 423 -38.24 10.44 -10.27
C VAL A 423 -38.01 11.53 -11.33
N GLN A 424 -38.20 12.80 -11.00
CA GLN A 424 -37.98 13.90 -11.93
C GLN A 424 -36.49 14.25 -12.13
N SER A 425 -35.70 14.24 -11.06
CA SER A 425 -34.31 14.73 -11.09
C SER A 425 -33.25 13.65 -11.34
N ALA A 426 -33.48 12.40 -10.94
CA ALA A 426 -32.48 11.35 -11.05
C ALA A 426 -32.32 10.83 -12.49
N PRO A 427 -31.08 10.50 -12.94
CA PRO A 427 -30.84 9.83 -14.21
C PRO A 427 -31.56 8.48 -14.31
N LEU A 428 -31.93 8.05 -15.52
CA LEU A 428 -32.62 6.77 -15.75
C LEU A 428 -31.83 5.57 -15.20
N GLU A 429 -30.50 5.60 -15.31
CA GLU A 429 -29.61 4.57 -14.77
C GLU A 429 -29.76 4.42 -13.25
N GLN A 430 -29.84 5.55 -12.52
CA GLN A 430 -30.01 5.54 -11.07
C GLN A 430 -31.42 5.08 -10.66
N GLN A 431 -32.44 5.44 -11.44
CA GLN A 431 -33.81 4.97 -11.20
C GLN A 431 -33.92 3.46 -11.43
N ALA A 432 -33.34 2.95 -12.51
CA ALA A 432 -33.28 1.53 -12.80
C ALA A 432 -32.51 0.77 -11.70
N TYR A 433 -31.40 1.34 -11.24
CA TYR A 433 -30.59 0.77 -10.16
C TYR A 433 -31.36 0.64 -8.84
N ILE A 434 -32.04 1.70 -8.39
CA ILE A 434 -32.86 1.65 -7.16
C ILE A 434 -34.06 0.72 -7.33
N THR A 435 -34.67 0.69 -8.52
CA THR A 435 -35.77 -0.24 -8.81
C THR A 435 -35.30 -1.70 -8.70
N ALA A 436 -34.13 -2.02 -9.26
CA ALA A 436 -33.53 -3.34 -9.13
C ALA A 436 -33.18 -3.67 -7.66
N ALA A 437 -32.67 -2.71 -6.90
CA ALA A 437 -32.37 -2.89 -5.48
C ALA A 437 -33.63 -3.23 -4.67
N LEU A 438 -34.70 -2.47 -4.87
CA LEU A 438 -35.98 -2.72 -4.23
C LEU A 438 -36.55 -4.10 -4.64
N GLY A 439 -36.50 -4.44 -5.93
CA GLY A 439 -36.96 -5.72 -6.44
C GLY A 439 -36.22 -6.92 -5.82
N LEU A 440 -34.88 -6.85 -5.77
CA LEU A 440 -34.06 -7.90 -5.15
C LEU A 440 -34.33 -8.04 -3.65
N CYS A 441 -34.56 -6.93 -2.93
CA CYS A 441 -34.93 -7.00 -1.52
C CYS A 441 -36.31 -7.65 -1.33
N LEU A 442 -37.31 -7.26 -2.13
CA LEU A 442 -38.66 -7.82 -2.07
C LEU A 442 -38.69 -9.32 -2.39
N GLU A 443 -37.82 -9.80 -3.29
CA GLU A 443 -37.66 -11.24 -3.58
C GLU A 443 -37.26 -12.04 -2.33
N LYS A 444 -36.54 -11.42 -1.38
CA LYS A 444 -36.08 -12.07 -0.15
C LYS A 444 -37.03 -11.92 1.03
N MET A 445 -38.13 -11.20 0.86
CA MET A 445 -39.16 -11.04 1.90
C MET A 445 -40.29 -12.07 1.72
N SER A 446 -40.79 -12.57 2.84
CA SER A 446 -42.05 -13.31 2.86
C SER A 446 -43.25 -12.38 2.76
N LYS A 447 -44.41 -12.93 2.38
CA LYS A 447 -45.66 -12.17 2.30
C LYS A 447 -46.06 -11.62 3.67
N GLU A 448 -45.87 -12.42 4.72
CA GLU A 448 -46.19 -12.05 6.09
C GLU A 448 -45.34 -10.86 6.57
N GLU A 449 -44.04 -10.85 6.26
CA GLU A 449 -43.15 -9.72 6.57
C GLU A 449 -43.57 -8.44 5.84
N LEU A 450 -43.96 -8.55 4.56
CA LEU A 450 -44.42 -7.39 3.78
C LEU A 450 -45.75 -6.82 4.31
N ASP A 451 -46.69 -7.70 4.66
CA ASP A 451 -48.01 -7.32 5.17
C ASP A 451 -47.93 -6.65 6.57
N THR A 452 -46.88 -6.94 7.36
CA THR A 452 -46.66 -6.27 8.65
C THR A 452 -46.25 -4.80 8.52
N THR A 453 -45.77 -4.37 7.36
CA THR A 453 -45.32 -2.99 7.11
C THR A 453 -46.26 -2.20 6.21
N LYS A 454 -47.26 -1.56 6.82
CA LYS A 454 -48.27 -0.74 6.12
C LYS A 454 -47.68 0.41 5.30
N ASP A 455 -46.60 1.02 5.77
CA ASP A 455 -46.00 2.21 5.14
C ASP A 455 -45.15 1.87 3.91
N VAL A 456 -44.58 0.66 3.87
CA VAL A 456 -43.80 0.15 2.72
C VAL A 456 -44.71 -0.01 1.50
N MET A 457 -45.86 -0.69 1.69
CA MET A 457 -46.81 -0.94 0.59
C MET A 457 -47.37 0.37 0.02
N HIS A 458 -47.67 1.34 0.89
CA HIS A 458 -48.10 2.67 0.46
C HIS A 458 -47.02 3.37 -0.39
N SER A 459 -45.76 3.33 0.06
CA SER A 459 -44.63 3.90 -0.67
C SER A 459 -44.41 3.23 -2.03
N ILE A 460 -44.54 1.90 -2.10
CA ILE A 460 -44.43 1.15 -3.36
C ILE A 460 -45.54 1.57 -4.33
N LEU A 461 -46.80 1.61 -3.90
CA LEU A 461 -47.92 2.01 -4.77
C LEU A 461 -47.77 3.45 -5.27
N GLN A 462 -47.29 4.35 -4.41
CA GLN A 462 -46.97 5.73 -4.79
C GLN A 462 -45.85 5.78 -5.83
N GLY A 463 -44.78 5.00 -5.64
CA GLY A 463 -43.66 4.94 -6.57
C GLY A 463 -44.03 4.35 -7.93
N VAL A 464 -44.90 3.33 -7.98
CA VAL A 464 -45.46 2.82 -9.24
C VAL A 464 -46.18 3.94 -9.98
N SER A 465 -47.02 4.71 -9.28
CA SER A 465 -47.78 5.82 -9.87
C SER A 465 -46.85 6.92 -10.42
N CYS A 466 -45.78 7.27 -9.69
CA CYS A 466 -44.80 8.28 -10.11
C CYS A 466 -43.96 7.84 -11.32
N ASN A 467 -43.47 6.59 -11.32
CA ASN A 467 -42.61 6.07 -12.38
C ASN A 467 -43.38 5.72 -13.66
N PHE A 468 -44.62 5.24 -13.53
CA PHE A 468 -45.51 5.01 -14.66
C PHE A 468 -45.83 6.30 -15.43
N LEU A 469 -46.00 7.43 -14.71
CA LEU A 469 -46.20 8.74 -15.33
C LEU A 469 -45.01 9.18 -16.19
N LYS A 470 -43.78 8.90 -15.74
CA LYS A 470 -42.56 9.26 -16.49
C LYS A 470 -42.37 8.39 -17.74
N LEU A 471 -42.66 7.09 -17.66
CA LEU A 471 -42.65 6.19 -18.81
C LEU A 471 -43.71 6.55 -19.86
N LEU A 472 -44.87 7.07 -19.44
CA LEU A 472 -45.89 7.62 -20.35
C LEU A 472 -45.43 8.93 -21.01
N LEU A 473 -44.79 9.84 -20.26
CA LEU A 473 -44.28 11.11 -20.79
C LEU A 473 -43.10 10.93 -21.76
N LEU A 474 -42.23 9.94 -21.54
CA LEU A 474 -41.13 9.61 -22.47
C LEU A 474 -41.61 8.96 -23.77
N ASN A 475 -42.82 8.39 -23.80
CA ASN A 475 -43.42 7.73 -24.97
C ASN A 475 -44.49 8.59 -25.68
N CYS A 476 -44.65 9.86 -25.30
CA CYS A 476 -45.51 10.80 -26.03
C CYS A 476 -44.67 11.59 -27.04
N PRO A 477 -44.83 11.39 -28.37
CA PRO A 477 -44.18 12.22 -29.37
C PRO A 477 -44.89 13.57 -29.40
N GLY A 478 -44.37 14.55 -28.67
CA GLY A 478 -44.96 15.88 -28.62
C GLY A 478 -44.53 16.73 -27.43
N PHE A 479 -43.24 16.79 -27.14
CA PHE A 479 -42.55 17.93 -26.52
C PHE A 479 -41.09 17.96 -26.96
#